data_AF-A0A2V1GZ44-F1
#
_entry.id   AF-A0A2V1GZ44-F1
#
_cell.length_a   1.000
_cell.length_b   1.000
_cell.length_c   1.000
_cell.angle_alpha   90.00
_cell.angle_beta   90.00
_cell.angle_gamma   90.00
#
_symmetry.space_group_name_H-M   'P 1'
#
loop_
_entity.id
_entity.type
_entity.pdbx_description
1 polymer ?
#
loop_
_entity_poly.entity_id
_entity_poly.type
_entity_poly.pdbx_seq_one_letter_code
_entity_poly.pdbx_strand_id
1 'polypeptide(L)'
;MKNFKTMILVASVATLLMAGCATSGSEKMTVTDYKTQGQELMAVEFAPTKISSIDEARQPINALFINALPLYTEYTDKVLAAPEYAQVMSSLDLENKSDEDAKAAYDALTDEQRGVVNEFNAANDDLMKRIFKISIDLLAQQALFNELDTGSLLKEVKFSEMMDVKDQLSLTKDQLGFVSETAGKINKNYQVIESLKVAQ
;
A
#
# COMPACT_ATOMS: atom_id res chain seq x y z
N MET A 1 2.13 1.66 -28.53
CA MET A 1 3.13 2.54 -27.85
C MET A 1 2.59 3.35 -26.66
N LYS A 2 1.29 3.34 -26.32
CA LYS A 2 0.77 4.02 -25.11
C LYS A 2 0.98 3.26 -23.78
N ASN A 3 1.20 1.95 -23.82
CA ASN A 3 1.21 1.11 -22.61
C ASN A 3 2.57 1.01 -21.90
N PHE A 4 3.67 1.37 -22.57
CA PHE A 4 5.02 1.19 -22.03
C PHE A 4 5.40 2.27 -21.00
N LYS A 5 4.85 3.49 -21.13
CA LYS A 5 5.12 4.59 -20.20
C LYS A 5 4.43 4.41 -18.84
N THR A 6 3.24 3.81 -18.82
CA THR A 6 2.54 3.46 -17.58
C THR A 6 3.28 2.35 -16.84
N MET A 7 3.80 1.34 -17.55
CA MET A 7 4.50 0.19 -16.97
C MET A 7 5.82 0.56 -16.28
N ILE A 8 6.57 1.53 -16.83
CA ILE A 8 7.83 2.03 -16.24
C ILE A 8 7.57 2.84 -14.94
N LEU A 9 6.45 3.57 -14.88
CA LEU A 9 6.09 4.33 -13.68
C LEU A 9 5.66 3.40 -12.52
N VAL A 10 5.18 2.17 -12.81
CA VAL A 10 4.65 1.28 -11.77
C VAL A 10 5.69 0.32 -11.18
N ALA A 11 6.67 -0.15 -11.98
CA ALA A 11 7.78 -0.94 -11.45
C ALA A 11 8.67 -0.15 -10.46
N SER A 12 8.72 1.18 -10.61
CA SER A 12 9.43 2.08 -9.69
C SER A 12 8.66 2.31 -8.38
N VAL A 13 7.32 2.28 -8.40
CA VAL A 13 6.47 2.38 -7.20
C VAL A 13 6.74 1.18 -6.27
N ALA A 14 6.70 -0.05 -6.76
CA ALA A 14 6.87 -1.24 -5.92
C ALA A 14 8.26 -1.34 -5.26
N THR A 15 9.30 -0.77 -5.90
CA THR A 15 10.69 -0.88 -5.43
C THR A 15 11.06 0.20 -4.40
N LEU A 16 10.42 1.38 -4.45
CA LEU A 16 10.66 2.49 -3.50
C LEU A 16 9.93 2.32 -2.16
N LEU A 17 8.96 1.41 -2.11
CA LEU A 17 8.01 1.23 -1.00
C LEU A 17 8.46 0.19 0.04
N MET A 18 9.62 -0.44 -0.13
CA MET A 18 10.13 -1.52 0.74
C MET A 18 10.96 -1.06 1.95
N ALA A 19 10.82 0.20 2.39
CA ALA A 19 11.50 0.73 3.56
C ALA A 19 10.51 1.22 4.64
N GLY A 20 9.53 0.39 4.98
CA GLY A 20 8.69 0.53 6.18
C GLY A 20 9.16 -0.45 7.25
N CYS A 21 9.23 -0.02 8.52
CA CYS A 21 9.79 -0.80 9.62
C CYS A 21 9.24 -2.24 9.67
N ALA A 22 10.15 -3.19 9.50
CA ALA A 22 9.92 -4.59 9.82
C ALA A 22 9.50 -4.69 11.28
N THR A 23 8.22 -5.00 11.53
CA THR A 23 7.84 -5.68 12.75
C THR A 23 8.70 -6.94 12.82
N SER A 24 9.49 -7.02 13.88
CA SER A 24 10.38 -8.13 14.20
C SER A 24 9.59 -9.45 14.20
N GLY A 25 9.68 -10.18 13.10
CA GLY A 25 9.02 -11.48 12.89
C GLY A 25 8.80 -11.66 11.40
N SER A 26 9.43 -12.67 10.80
CA SER A 26 9.27 -13.08 9.41
C SER A 26 7.87 -13.64 9.09
N GLU A 27 6.85 -13.26 9.85
CA GLU A 27 5.48 -13.71 9.66
C GLU A 27 4.80 -12.82 8.63
N LYS A 28 4.25 -13.47 7.61
CA LYS A 28 3.56 -12.85 6.50
C LYS A 28 2.23 -12.29 7.01
N MET A 29 2.03 -10.98 6.92
CA MET A 29 0.76 -10.36 7.26
C MET A 29 -0.32 -10.79 6.27
N THR A 30 -1.44 -11.30 6.78
CA THR A 30 -2.63 -11.61 6.00
C THR A 30 -3.41 -10.34 5.62
N VAL A 31 -4.37 -10.44 4.70
CA VAL A 31 -5.29 -9.34 4.38
C VAL A 31 -6.09 -8.84 5.60
N THR A 32 -6.34 -9.72 6.57
CA THR A 32 -7.01 -9.36 7.83
C THR A 32 -6.07 -8.62 8.78
N ASP A 33 -4.79 -8.98 8.83
CA ASP A 33 -3.79 -8.32 9.69
C ASP A 33 -3.59 -6.86 9.29
N TYR A 34 -3.53 -6.59 7.99
CA TYR A 34 -3.48 -5.23 7.47
C TYR A 34 -4.76 -4.44 7.80
N LYS A 35 -5.94 -5.06 7.71
CA LYS A 35 -7.19 -4.39 8.09
C LYS A 35 -7.16 -3.96 9.56
N THR A 36 -6.67 -4.84 10.44
CA THR A 36 -6.48 -4.55 11.87
C THR A 36 -5.45 -3.44 12.09
N GLN A 37 -4.27 -3.56 11.49
CA GLN A 37 -3.20 -2.54 11.61
C GLN A 37 -3.70 -1.15 11.18
N GLY A 38 -4.44 -1.08 10.06
CA GLY A 38 -5.02 0.19 9.58
C GLY A 38 -6.02 0.78 10.56
N GLN A 39 -6.84 -0.05 11.24
CA GLN A 39 -7.77 0.40 12.27
C GLN A 39 -7.05 0.88 13.53
N GLU A 40 -5.98 0.18 13.95
CA GLU A 40 -5.14 0.59 15.08
C GLU A 40 -4.47 1.95 14.81
N LEU A 41 -3.91 2.13 13.61
CA LEU A 41 -3.32 3.41 13.19
C LEU A 41 -4.34 4.55 13.13
N MET A 42 -5.59 4.25 12.70
CA MET A 42 -6.68 5.23 12.68
C MET A 42 -7.15 5.62 14.08
N ALA A 43 -6.99 4.73 15.07
CA ALA A 43 -7.35 5.02 16.46
C ALA A 43 -6.34 5.97 17.15
N VAL A 44 -5.12 6.11 16.61
CA VAL A 44 -4.14 7.08 17.09
C VAL A 44 -4.49 8.46 16.55
N GLU A 45 -4.77 9.41 17.46
CA GLU A 45 -5.16 10.77 17.08
C GLU A 45 -4.03 11.50 16.33
N PHE A 46 -4.34 12.04 15.15
CA PHE A 46 -3.43 12.92 14.43
C PHE A 46 -3.38 14.30 15.09
N ALA A 47 -2.38 14.51 15.93
CA ALA A 47 -2.12 15.81 16.56
C ALA A 47 -1.06 16.62 15.77
N PRO A 48 -1.24 17.95 15.64
CA PRO A 48 -0.22 18.82 15.07
C PRO A 48 1.02 18.89 15.97
N THR A 49 2.18 19.10 15.35
CA THR A 49 3.42 19.38 16.06
C THR A 49 3.53 20.87 16.41
N LYS A 50 4.63 21.27 17.06
CA LYS A 50 5.00 22.68 17.22
C LYS A 50 5.92 23.20 16.10
N ILE A 51 6.22 22.37 15.10
CA ILE A 51 7.16 22.66 14.01
C ILE A 51 6.38 22.62 12.69
N SER A 52 6.05 23.80 12.14
CA SER A 52 5.21 23.94 10.93
C SER A 52 5.69 23.09 9.75
N SER A 53 7.00 23.07 9.50
CA SER A 53 7.59 22.30 8.38
C SER A 53 7.41 20.79 8.53
N ILE A 54 7.33 20.28 9.77
CA ILE A 54 7.00 18.88 10.02
C ILE A 54 5.52 18.65 9.70
N ASP A 55 4.62 19.53 10.14
CA ASP A 55 3.19 19.36 9.87
C ASP A 55 2.83 19.50 8.39
N GLU A 56 3.51 20.37 7.65
CA GLU A 56 3.38 20.50 6.19
C GLU A 56 3.65 19.18 5.45
N ALA A 57 4.59 18.37 5.94
CA ALA A 57 4.86 17.04 5.38
C ALA A 57 3.93 15.95 5.92
N ARG A 58 3.52 16.05 7.19
CA ARG A 58 2.67 15.02 7.84
C ARG A 58 1.22 15.08 7.39
N GLN A 59 0.65 16.27 7.21
CA GLN A 59 -0.77 16.44 6.89
C GLN A 59 -1.19 15.74 5.58
N PRO A 60 -0.46 15.87 4.46
CA PRO A 60 -0.79 15.16 3.23
C PRO A 60 -0.73 13.64 3.39
N ILE A 61 0.24 13.11 4.14
CA ILE A 61 0.37 11.67 4.40
C ILE A 61 -0.82 11.17 5.21
N ASN A 62 -1.19 11.88 6.28
CA ASN A 62 -2.37 11.52 7.08
C ASN A 62 -3.66 11.56 6.23
N ALA A 63 -3.81 12.57 5.37
CA ALA A 63 -4.95 12.64 4.46
C ALA A 63 -4.97 11.46 3.47
N LEU A 64 -3.82 11.07 2.93
CA LEU A 64 -3.71 9.89 2.07
C LEU A 64 -4.07 8.61 2.83
N PHE A 65 -3.58 8.44 4.06
CA PHE A 65 -3.93 7.31 4.92
C PHE A 65 -5.44 7.23 5.19
N ILE A 66 -6.08 8.34 5.55
CA ILE A 66 -7.52 8.41 5.81
C ILE A 66 -8.32 8.01 4.56
N ASN A 67 -7.86 8.42 3.38
CA ASN A 67 -8.51 8.08 2.11
C ASN A 67 -8.21 6.64 1.66
N ALA A 68 -7.05 6.09 2.01
CA ALA A 68 -6.60 4.77 1.60
C ALA A 68 -7.28 3.66 2.41
N LEU A 69 -7.42 3.84 3.73
CA LEU A 69 -7.96 2.82 4.63
C LEU A 69 -9.35 2.28 4.21
N PRO A 70 -10.36 3.11 3.86
CA PRO A 70 -11.65 2.59 3.43
C PRO A 70 -11.58 1.83 2.10
N LEU A 71 -10.69 2.23 1.17
CA LEU A 71 -10.50 1.52 -0.10
C LEU A 71 -9.83 0.17 0.11
N TYR A 72 -8.84 0.13 0.99
CA TYR A 72 -8.20 -1.11 1.40
C TYR A 72 -9.21 -2.06 2.04
N THR A 73 -10.04 -1.53 2.95
CA THR A 73 -11.11 -2.31 3.61
C THR A 73 -12.10 -2.86 2.59
N GLU A 74 -12.57 -2.02 1.67
CA GLU A 74 -13.48 -2.44 0.59
C GLU A 74 -12.86 -3.53 -0.28
N TYR A 75 -11.59 -3.37 -0.66
CA TYR A 75 -10.86 -4.37 -1.44
C TYR A 75 -10.76 -5.70 -0.69
N THR A 76 -10.31 -5.68 0.56
CA THR A 76 -10.18 -6.89 1.38
C THR A 76 -11.51 -7.61 1.55
N ASP A 77 -12.60 -6.87 1.81
CA ASP A 77 -13.93 -7.46 1.96
C ASP A 77 -14.40 -8.13 0.65
N LYS A 78 -14.09 -7.54 -0.51
CA LYS A 78 -14.34 -8.14 -1.82
C LYS A 78 -13.50 -9.39 -2.06
N VAL A 79 -12.21 -9.37 -1.73
CA VAL A 79 -11.32 -10.54 -1.86
C VAL A 79 -11.84 -11.70 -1.00
N LEU A 80 -12.19 -11.44 0.27
CA LEU A 80 -12.72 -12.45 1.17
C LEU A 80 -14.07 -13.02 0.70
N ALA A 81 -14.86 -12.23 -0.04
CA ALA A 81 -16.11 -12.67 -0.64
C ALA A 81 -15.94 -13.44 -1.97
N ALA A 82 -14.72 -13.52 -2.51
CA ALA A 82 -14.39 -14.21 -3.76
C ALA A 82 -13.29 -15.28 -3.54
N PRO A 83 -13.63 -16.47 -3.00
CA PRO A 83 -12.65 -17.49 -2.60
C PRO A 83 -11.68 -17.92 -3.71
N GLU A 84 -12.12 -17.99 -4.95
CA GLU A 84 -11.30 -18.33 -6.12
C GLU A 84 -10.28 -17.23 -6.42
N TYR A 85 -10.71 -15.97 -6.32
CA TYR A 85 -9.81 -14.83 -6.41
C TYR A 85 -8.83 -14.82 -5.24
N ALA A 86 -9.31 -15.03 -4.00
CA ALA A 86 -8.47 -15.14 -2.82
C ALA A 86 -7.44 -16.28 -2.94
N GLN A 87 -7.79 -17.39 -3.55
CA GLN A 87 -6.87 -18.50 -3.81
C GLN A 87 -5.75 -18.08 -4.76
N VAL A 88 -6.07 -17.45 -5.88
CA VAL A 88 -5.05 -16.90 -6.80
C VAL A 88 -4.23 -15.84 -6.08
N MET A 89 -4.88 -14.93 -5.37
CA MET A 89 -4.21 -13.89 -4.60
C MET A 89 -3.29 -14.46 -3.51
N SER A 90 -3.62 -15.57 -2.88
CA SER A 90 -2.76 -16.27 -1.91
C SER A 90 -1.58 -16.98 -2.57
N SER A 91 -1.71 -17.36 -3.84
CA SER A 91 -0.58 -17.85 -4.64
C SER A 91 0.32 -16.71 -5.09
N LEU A 92 -0.28 -15.53 -5.32
CA LEU A 92 0.39 -14.25 -5.58
C LEU A 92 0.86 -13.55 -4.29
N ASP A 93 0.41 -14.01 -3.12
CA ASP A 93 0.48 -13.26 -1.86
C ASP A 93 1.93 -12.89 -1.62
N LEU A 94 2.15 -11.59 -1.43
CA LEU A 94 3.03 -10.91 -0.44
C LEU A 94 4.46 -11.44 -0.22
N GLU A 95 4.88 -12.46 -0.92
CA GLU A 95 6.02 -13.34 -0.66
C GLU A 95 7.10 -13.16 -1.71
N ASN A 96 7.24 -11.97 -2.32
CA ASN A 96 8.28 -11.75 -3.33
C ASN A 96 8.32 -12.83 -4.44
N LYS A 97 7.20 -13.48 -4.74
CA LYS A 97 7.14 -14.48 -5.80
C LYS A 97 7.28 -13.80 -7.15
N SER A 98 7.96 -14.49 -8.06
CA SER A 98 8.21 -13.99 -9.41
C SER A 98 6.91 -14.00 -10.21
N ASP A 99 6.88 -13.23 -11.30
CA ASP A 99 5.75 -13.25 -12.24
C ASP A 99 5.55 -14.67 -12.85
N GLU A 100 6.55 -15.54 -12.78
CA GLU A 100 6.48 -16.94 -13.25
C GLU A 100 5.66 -17.82 -12.29
N ASP A 101 5.82 -17.65 -10.97
CA ASP A 101 5.01 -18.37 -9.97
C ASP A 101 3.54 -17.97 -10.07
N ALA A 102 3.30 -16.68 -10.29
CA ALA A 102 1.99 -16.11 -10.55
C ALA A 102 1.33 -16.74 -11.78
N LYS A 103 2.08 -16.85 -12.87
CA LYS A 103 1.63 -17.50 -14.08
C LYS A 103 1.29 -18.97 -13.86
N ALA A 104 2.16 -19.72 -13.16
CA ALA A 104 1.93 -21.14 -12.89
C ALA A 104 0.65 -21.37 -12.07
N ALA A 105 0.40 -20.54 -11.07
CA ALA A 105 -0.82 -20.64 -10.27
C ALA A 105 -2.08 -20.27 -11.06
N TYR A 106 -2.02 -19.25 -11.91
CA TYR A 106 -3.12 -18.87 -12.79
C TYR A 106 -3.41 -19.92 -13.88
N ASP A 107 -2.37 -20.51 -14.46
CA ASP A 107 -2.48 -21.58 -15.46
C ASP A 107 -3.05 -22.88 -14.85
N ALA A 108 -2.84 -23.11 -13.55
CA ALA A 108 -3.38 -24.26 -12.82
C ALA A 108 -4.90 -24.16 -12.52
N LEU A 109 -5.51 -22.99 -12.70
CA LEU A 109 -6.94 -22.79 -12.54
C LEU A 109 -7.75 -23.46 -13.66
N THR A 110 -8.98 -23.82 -13.35
CA THR A 110 -9.97 -24.17 -14.38
C THR A 110 -10.39 -22.94 -15.19
N ASP A 111 -11.01 -23.15 -16.36
CA ASP A 111 -11.54 -22.03 -17.16
C ASP A 111 -12.58 -21.20 -16.40
N GLU A 112 -13.42 -21.87 -15.59
CA GLU A 112 -14.42 -21.23 -14.74
C GLU A 112 -13.77 -20.35 -13.66
N GLN A 113 -12.74 -20.87 -12.99
CA GLN A 113 -11.99 -20.12 -11.98
C GLN A 113 -11.23 -18.93 -12.58
N ARG A 114 -10.64 -19.09 -13.77
CA ARG A 114 -10.05 -17.97 -14.52
C ARG A 114 -11.09 -16.91 -14.88
N GLY A 115 -12.30 -17.34 -15.24
CA GLY A 115 -13.44 -16.45 -15.48
C GLY A 115 -13.72 -15.55 -14.28
N VAL A 116 -13.87 -16.16 -13.09
CA VAL A 116 -14.10 -15.43 -11.83
C VAL A 116 -12.96 -14.43 -11.54
N VAL A 117 -11.71 -14.83 -11.73
CA VAL A 117 -10.54 -13.97 -11.49
C VAL A 117 -10.51 -12.76 -12.43
N ASN A 118 -10.80 -12.99 -13.71
CA ASN A 118 -10.85 -11.93 -14.72
C ASN A 118 -12.04 -10.98 -14.51
N GLU A 119 -13.18 -11.51 -14.09
CA GLU A 119 -14.38 -10.72 -13.76
C GLU A 119 -14.17 -9.88 -12.50
N PHE A 120 -13.45 -10.41 -11.50
CA PHE A 120 -13.15 -9.66 -10.29
C PHE A 120 -12.41 -8.35 -10.59
N ASN A 121 -11.37 -8.39 -11.42
CA ASN A 121 -10.64 -7.19 -11.81
C ASN A 121 -11.53 -6.20 -12.56
N ALA A 122 -12.31 -6.69 -13.54
CA ALA A 122 -13.20 -5.85 -14.34
C ALA A 122 -14.30 -5.20 -13.48
N ALA A 123 -14.89 -5.94 -12.55
CA ALA A 123 -15.92 -5.46 -11.64
C ALA A 123 -15.40 -4.43 -10.62
N ASN A 124 -14.08 -4.39 -10.40
CA ASN A 124 -13.44 -3.54 -9.40
C ASN A 124 -12.43 -2.54 -10.00
N ASP A 125 -12.47 -2.31 -11.31
CA ASP A 125 -11.52 -1.41 -12.03
C ASP A 125 -11.51 0.02 -11.47
N ASP A 126 -12.66 0.57 -11.07
CA ASP A 126 -12.72 1.89 -10.42
C ASP A 126 -12.00 1.91 -9.07
N LEU A 127 -12.23 0.89 -8.23
CA LEU A 127 -11.54 0.73 -6.95
C LEU A 127 -10.02 0.63 -7.15
N MET A 128 -9.58 -0.16 -8.14
CA MET A 128 -8.17 -0.30 -8.48
C MET A 128 -7.55 1.02 -8.95
N LYS A 129 -8.25 1.79 -9.79
CA LYS A 129 -7.79 3.11 -10.25
C LYS A 129 -7.65 4.10 -9.09
N ARG A 130 -8.57 4.07 -8.13
CA ARG A 130 -8.50 4.93 -6.93
C ARG A 130 -7.32 4.54 -6.03
N ILE A 131 -7.09 3.25 -5.83
CA ILE A 131 -5.91 2.74 -5.10
C ILE A 131 -4.61 3.12 -5.82
N PHE A 132 -4.57 3.00 -7.15
CA PHE A 132 -3.43 3.41 -7.96
C PHE A 132 -3.13 4.90 -7.84
N LYS A 133 -4.16 5.75 -7.89
CA LYS A 133 -4.00 7.20 -7.67
C LYS A 133 -3.39 7.50 -6.31
N ILE A 134 -3.85 6.83 -5.25
CA ILE A 134 -3.26 6.98 -3.91
C ILE A 134 -1.79 6.59 -3.90
N SER A 135 -1.39 5.49 -4.57
CA SER A 135 0.02 5.11 -4.64
C SER A 135 0.89 6.15 -5.34
N ILE A 136 0.39 6.80 -6.40
CA ILE A 136 1.11 7.90 -7.06
C ILE A 136 1.24 9.09 -6.11
N ASP A 137 0.14 9.50 -5.48
CA ASP A 137 0.14 10.65 -4.58
C ASP A 137 1.06 10.38 -3.36
N LEU A 138 1.11 9.13 -2.88
CA LEU A 138 1.99 8.69 -1.79
C LEU A 138 3.47 8.82 -2.14
N LEU A 139 3.90 8.44 -3.34
CA LEU A 139 5.31 8.54 -3.74
C LEU A 139 5.83 9.98 -3.67
N ALA A 140 4.99 10.95 -4.07
CA ALA A 140 5.33 12.35 -3.98
C ALA A 140 5.49 12.80 -2.51
N GLN A 141 4.59 12.36 -1.62
CA GLN A 141 4.66 12.72 -0.21
C GLN A 141 5.80 12.00 0.53
N GLN A 142 6.10 10.76 0.17
CA GLN A 142 7.23 10.00 0.72
C GLN A 142 8.56 10.70 0.43
N ALA A 143 8.76 11.20 -0.79
CA ALA A 143 9.96 11.95 -1.14
C ALA A 143 10.13 13.19 -0.25
N LEU A 144 9.08 14.01 -0.13
CA LEU A 144 9.09 15.21 0.71
C LEU A 144 9.35 14.89 2.19
N PHE A 145 8.73 13.84 2.71
CA PHE A 145 8.91 13.43 4.10
C PHE A 145 10.32 12.89 4.37
N ASN A 146 10.93 12.18 3.42
CA ASN A 146 12.31 11.68 3.53
C ASN A 146 13.36 12.79 3.44
N GLU A 147 13.04 13.92 2.81
CA GLU A 147 13.91 15.10 2.73
C GLU A 147 13.94 15.93 4.03
N LEU A 148 13.06 15.65 4.99
CA LEU A 148 13.06 16.35 6.27
C LEU A 148 14.33 16.07 7.07
N ASP A 149 15.10 17.12 7.38
CA ASP A 149 16.14 17.08 8.40
C ASP A 149 15.53 17.13 9.80
N THR A 150 14.88 16.03 10.18
CA THR A 150 14.24 15.86 11.49
C THR A 150 15.23 16.08 12.65
N GLY A 151 16.52 15.81 12.45
CA GLY A 151 17.56 16.01 13.46
C GLY A 151 17.81 17.50 13.75
N SER A 152 17.83 18.34 12.71
CA SER A 152 17.93 19.80 12.89
C SER A 152 16.64 20.39 13.43
N LEU A 153 15.49 19.97 12.90
CA LEU A 153 14.17 20.47 13.32
C LEU A 153 13.86 20.14 14.79
N LEU A 154 14.27 18.96 15.28
CA LEU A 154 14.09 18.58 16.69
C LEU A 154 14.88 19.47 17.67
N LYS A 155 15.92 20.19 17.23
CA LYS A 155 16.66 21.13 18.08
C LYS A 155 15.89 22.42 18.35
N GLU A 156 14.83 22.69 17.59
CA GLU A 156 14.00 23.90 17.71
C GLU A 156 12.94 23.78 18.80
N VAL A 157 12.70 22.58 19.33
CA VAL A 157 11.71 22.30 20.40
C VAL A 157 12.37 21.99 21.74
N LYS A 158 11.63 22.15 22.84
CA LYS A 158 12.14 21.83 24.17
C LYS A 158 12.31 20.32 24.32
N PHE A 159 13.22 19.89 25.19
CA PHE A 159 13.43 18.46 25.47
C PHE A 159 12.16 17.73 25.91
N SER A 160 11.31 18.40 26.69
CA SER A 160 10.00 17.86 27.10
C SER A 160 9.03 17.61 25.94
N GLU A 161 9.23 18.26 24.80
CA GLU A 161 8.36 18.21 23.60
C GLU A 161 8.96 17.31 22.51
N MET A 162 10.25 16.96 22.62
CA MET A 162 10.94 16.13 21.63
C MET A 162 10.36 14.70 21.55
N MET A 163 9.83 14.16 22.64
CA MET A 163 9.20 12.83 22.62
C MET A 163 7.89 12.88 21.83
N ASP A 164 7.03 13.86 22.10
CA ASP A 164 5.76 14.03 21.38
C ASP A 164 6.00 14.18 19.87
N VAL A 165 6.99 15.00 19.46
CA VAL A 165 7.34 15.17 18.03
C VAL A 165 7.86 13.86 17.42
N LYS A 166 8.63 13.06 18.17
CA LYS A 166 9.10 11.76 17.69
C LYS A 166 7.96 10.76 17.51
N ASP A 167 7.03 10.71 18.46
CA ASP A 167 5.86 9.83 18.38
C ASP A 167 4.97 10.22 17.19
N GLN A 168 4.79 11.53 16.98
CA GLN A 168 4.08 12.10 15.84
C GLN A 168 4.75 11.77 14.49
N LEU A 169 6.08 11.79 14.41
CA LEU A 169 6.85 11.36 13.23
C LEU A 169 6.79 9.84 13.04
N SER A 170 6.76 9.07 14.12
CA SER A 170 6.61 7.60 14.06
C SER A 170 5.25 7.24 13.49
N LEU A 171 4.17 7.84 13.99
CA LEU A 171 2.83 7.65 13.45
C LEU A 171 2.78 7.94 11.95
N THR A 172 3.39 9.04 11.50
CA THR A 172 3.44 9.37 10.07
C THR A 172 4.22 8.33 9.26
N LYS A 173 5.31 7.77 9.80
CA LYS A 173 6.04 6.66 9.15
C LYS A 173 5.20 5.39 9.07
N ASP A 174 4.45 5.08 10.12
CA ASP A 174 3.61 3.89 10.15
C ASP A 174 2.42 4.03 9.18
N GLN A 175 1.79 5.20 9.13
CA GLN A 175 0.77 5.54 8.12
C GLN A 175 1.33 5.44 6.69
N LEU A 176 2.52 6.00 6.46
CA LEU A 176 3.20 5.92 5.17
C LEU A 176 3.47 4.46 4.79
N GLY A 177 4.03 3.67 5.71
CA GLY A 177 4.32 2.24 5.53
C GLY A 177 3.06 1.45 5.23
N PHE A 178 1.97 1.69 5.95
CA PHE A 178 0.69 1.04 5.71
C PHE A 178 0.17 1.29 4.29
N VAL A 179 0.09 2.56 3.85
CA VAL A 179 -0.42 2.89 2.50
C VAL A 179 0.52 2.34 1.42
N SER A 180 1.83 2.44 1.66
CA SER A 180 2.89 1.93 0.81
C SER A 180 2.74 0.42 0.55
N GLU A 181 2.65 -0.36 1.62
CA GLU A 181 2.53 -1.79 1.53
C GLU A 181 1.20 -2.20 0.90
N THR A 182 0.08 -1.70 1.43
CA THR A 182 -1.25 -2.12 0.98
C THR A 182 -1.53 -1.73 -0.47
N ALA A 183 -1.37 -0.45 -0.82
CA ALA A 183 -1.68 0.03 -2.16
C ALA A 183 -0.65 -0.49 -3.18
N GLY A 184 0.63 -0.61 -2.81
CA GLY A 184 1.66 -1.21 -3.65
C GLY A 184 1.38 -2.68 -3.98
N LYS A 185 1.01 -3.48 -2.97
CA LYS A 185 0.68 -4.91 -3.14
C LYS A 185 -0.57 -5.12 -3.99
N ILE A 186 -1.63 -4.34 -3.75
CA ILE A 186 -2.86 -4.42 -4.56
C ILE A 186 -2.57 -4.08 -6.02
N ASN A 187 -1.83 -3.00 -6.28
CA ASN A 187 -1.48 -2.60 -7.65
C ASN A 187 -0.63 -3.66 -8.35
N LYS A 188 0.36 -4.25 -7.68
CA LYS A 188 1.17 -5.34 -8.25
C LYS A 188 0.28 -6.51 -8.66
N ASN A 189 -0.60 -6.95 -7.78
CA ASN A 189 -1.46 -8.10 -8.03
C ASN A 189 -2.44 -7.85 -9.17
N TYR A 190 -3.04 -6.66 -9.22
CA TYR A 190 -3.87 -6.23 -10.35
C TYR A 190 -3.12 -6.33 -11.68
N GLN A 191 -1.89 -5.80 -11.74
CA GLN A 191 -1.09 -5.81 -12.96
C GLN A 191 -0.66 -7.20 -13.41
N VAL A 192 -0.27 -8.04 -12.46
CA VAL A 192 0.09 -9.43 -12.76
C VAL A 192 -1.11 -10.15 -13.39
N ILE A 193 -2.29 -10.06 -12.77
CA ILE A 193 -3.51 -10.70 -13.30
C ILE A 193 -3.88 -10.13 -14.69
N GLU A 194 -3.85 -8.80 -14.86
CA GLU A 194 -4.11 -8.19 -16.17
C GLU A 194 -3.11 -8.65 -17.24
N SER A 195 -1.84 -8.83 -16.89
CA SER A 195 -0.83 -9.31 -17.84
C SER A 195 -1.07 -10.76 -18.28
N LEU A 196 -1.55 -11.60 -17.36
CA LEU A 196 -1.83 -13.02 -17.61
C LEU A 196 -3.06 -13.21 -18.51
N LYS A 197 -4.05 -12.32 -18.41
CA LYS A 197 -5.22 -12.28 -19.30
C LYS A 197 -4.86 -11.99 -20.76
N VAL A 198 -3.88 -11.12 -21.00
CA VAL A 198 -3.45 -10.71 -22.36
C VAL A 198 -2.56 -11.75 -23.04
N ALA A 199 -1.94 -12.66 -22.27
CA ALA A 199 -1.06 -13.71 -22.78
C ALA A 199 -1.80 -14.96 -23.31
N GLN A 200 -3.14 -14.95 -23.30
CA GLN A 200 -4.03 -15.99 -23.84
C GLN A 200 -4.54 -15.62 -25.24
#